data_AF-A0A9D6HUI8-F1
#
_entry.id   AF-A0A9D6HUI8-F1
#
_cell.length_a   1.000
_cell.length_b   1.000
_cell.length_c   1.000
_cell.angle_alpha   90.00
_cell.angle_beta   90.00
_cell.angle_gamma   90.00
#
_symmetry.space_group_name_H-M   'P 1'
#
loop_
_entity.id
_entity.type
_entity.pdbx_description
1 polymer ?
#
loop_
_entity_poly.entity_id
_entity_poly.type
_entity_poly.pdbx_seq_one_letter_code
_entity_poly.pdbx_strand_id
1 'polypeptide(L)'
;MKTMPQKADSQFADKICIKFVTEIAEKVYQGSRDFRVTLFVRGKDPNHIEPLYRWFSGKAQKLSEPRIQFPPGKPVAGLAWQEPGKVFVLKLPEFKTDEEVEKYYKGLGLSEEIARKFRCGHMIKFRSVLCLGLHENKDDLPIVLSVDSRLAQGFVMENPKSEKKLRNAAPLRDVLRRFVPRLRKHLTRE
;
A
#
# COMPACT_ATOMS: atom_id res chain seq x y z
N MET A 1 13.40 33.50 -18.13
CA MET A 1 13.25 32.54 -17.00
C MET A 1 13.66 31.16 -17.49
N LYS A 2 14.70 30.55 -16.90
CA LYS A 2 15.17 29.21 -17.27
C LYS A 2 14.29 28.17 -16.57
N THR A 3 13.43 27.49 -17.33
CA THR A 3 12.72 26.28 -16.89
C THR A 3 13.67 25.09 -16.99
N MET A 4 14.03 24.49 -15.85
CA MET A 4 14.74 23.21 -15.74
C MET A 4 14.41 22.59 -14.35
N PRO A 5 14.25 21.26 -14.20
CA PRO A 5 13.63 20.29 -15.10
C PRO A 5 12.67 19.33 -14.34
N GLN A 6 11.41 19.20 -14.78
CA GLN A 6 10.43 18.23 -14.21
C GLN A 6 10.94 16.78 -14.09
N LYS A 7 11.93 16.38 -14.91
CA LYS A 7 12.56 15.04 -14.86
C LYS A 7 13.45 14.79 -13.63
N ALA A 8 14.17 15.79 -13.12
CA ALA A 8 15.04 15.61 -11.96
C ALA A 8 14.22 15.46 -10.66
N ASP A 9 13.12 16.20 -10.56
CA ASP A 9 12.18 16.14 -9.44
C ASP A 9 11.44 14.80 -9.40
N SER A 10 11.06 14.25 -10.57
CA SER A 10 10.43 12.92 -10.67
C SER A 10 11.38 11.78 -10.26
N GLN A 11 12.66 11.83 -10.70
CA GLN A 11 13.66 10.84 -10.28
C GLN A 11 13.97 10.90 -8.78
N PHE A 12 13.90 12.09 -8.18
CA PHE A 12 14.09 12.27 -6.75
C PHE A 12 12.90 11.72 -5.94
N ALA A 13 11.67 11.98 -6.39
CA ALA A 13 10.45 11.39 -5.82
C ALA A 13 10.49 9.85 -5.87
N ASP A 14 10.89 9.28 -7.03
CA ASP A 14 11.06 7.84 -7.20
C ASP A 14 12.05 7.24 -6.17
N LYS A 15 13.21 7.89 -5.97
CA LYS A 15 14.20 7.46 -4.97
C LYS A 15 13.64 7.47 -3.55
N ILE A 16 12.85 8.48 -3.18
CA ILE A 16 12.26 8.58 -1.84
C ILE A 16 11.22 7.48 -1.64
N CYS A 17 10.33 7.27 -2.60
CA CYS A 17 9.29 6.25 -2.51
C CYS A 17 9.86 4.83 -2.49
N ILE A 18 10.85 4.55 -3.35
CA ILE A 18 11.59 3.27 -3.35
C ILE A 18 12.24 3.05 -1.97
N LYS A 19 12.96 4.05 -1.46
CA LYS A 19 13.60 3.94 -0.15
C LYS A 19 12.59 3.77 0.97
N PHE A 20 11.42 4.39 0.88
CA PHE A 20 10.36 4.24 1.87
C PHE A 20 9.84 2.80 1.92
N VAL A 21 9.42 2.21 0.79
CA VAL A 21 8.90 0.83 0.78
C VAL A 21 9.98 -0.18 1.14
N THR A 22 11.24 0.06 0.76
CA THR A 22 12.39 -0.75 1.17
C THR A 22 12.63 -0.68 2.67
N GLU A 23 12.69 0.52 3.28
CA GLU A 23 12.93 0.64 4.72
C GLU A 23 11.79 0.05 5.56
N ILE A 24 10.54 0.15 5.10
CA ILE A 24 9.43 -0.58 5.73
C ILE A 24 9.69 -2.08 5.65
N ALA A 25 9.97 -2.62 4.47
CA ALA A 25 10.19 -4.06 4.30
C ALA A 25 11.39 -4.58 5.11
N GLU A 26 12.52 -3.88 5.08
CA GLU A 26 13.77 -4.31 5.73
C GLU A 26 13.77 -4.08 7.24
N LYS A 27 13.25 -2.95 7.72
CA LYS A 27 13.33 -2.61 9.15
C LYS A 27 12.13 -3.06 9.96
N VAL A 28 10.94 -3.08 9.35
CA VAL A 28 9.70 -3.48 10.03
C VAL A 28 9.43 -4.96 9.82
N TYR A 29 9.67 -5.46 8.60
CA TYR A 29 9.40 -6.86 8.22
C TYR A 29 10.68 -7.69 7.97
N GLN A 30 11.85 -7.18 8.38
CA GLN A 30 13.13 -7.89 8.36
C GLN A 30 13.53 -8.46 6.98
N GLY A 31 13.05 -7.84 5.90
CA GLY A 31 13.35 -8.28 4.53
C GLY A 31 12.73 -9.62 4.15
N SER A 32 11.77 -10.14 4.93
CA SER A 32 11.13 -11.43 4.63
C SER A 32 10.45 -11.41 3.25
N ARG A 33 10.65 -12.51 2.51
CA ARG A 33 10.03 -12.73 1.18
C ARG A 33 8.54 -13.08 1.27
N ASP A 34 8.03 -13.26 2.49
CA ASP A 34 6.63 -13.57 2.76
C ASP A 34 5.74 -12.33 2.76
N PHE A 35 6.34 -11.13 2.71
CA PHE A 35 5.61 -9.88 2.69
C PHE A 35 5.74 -9.16 1.35
N ARG A 36 4.71 -8.40 1.04
CA ARG A 36 4.68 -7.45 -0.07
C ARG A 36 4.25 -6.11 0.50
N VAL A 37 5.08 -5.08 0.32
CA VAL A 37 4.73 -3.72 0.72
C VAL A 37 4.34 -2.97 -0.55
N THR A 38 3.15 -2.39 -0.60
CA THR A 38 2.69 -1.57 -1.73
C THR A 38 2.36 -0.17 -1.25
N LEU A 39 2.94 0.82 -1.90
CA LEU A 39 2.62 2.23 -1.72
C LEU A 39 1.55 2.63 -2.73
N PHE A 40 0.41 3.08 -2.22
CA PHE A 40 -0.68 3.66 -2.98
C PHE A 40 -0.65 5.16 -2.85
N VAL A 41 -0.86 5.85 -3.98
CA VAL A 41 -0.94 7.31 -4.03
C VAL A 41 -2.21 7.70 -4.78
N ARG A 42 -2.60 8.97 -4.69
CA ARG A 42 -3.67 9.52 -5.52
C ARG A 42 -3.32 9.30 -6.99
N GLY A 43 -4.24 8.68 -7.73
CA GLY A 43 -4.06 8.43 -9.15
C GLY A 43 -4.32 9.68 -9.99
N LYS A 44 -4.30 9.49 -11.32
CA LYS A 44 -4.72 10.55 -12.26
C LYS A 44 -6.18 10.94 -12.08
N ASP A 45 -7.04 9.97 -11.74
CA ASP A 45 -8.38 10.26 -11.28
C ASP A 45 -8.29 10.71 -9.81
N PRO A 46 -8.67 11.95 -9.48
CA PRO A 46 -8.57 12.48 -8.13
C PRO A 46 -9.45 11.75 -7.11
N ASN A 47 -10.41 10.94 -7.57
CA ASN A 47 -11.29 10.13 -6.73
C ASN A 47 -10.79 8.70 -6.54
N HIS A 48 -9.58 8.37 -7.00
CA HIS A 48 -9.03 7.03 -6.85
C HIS A 48 -7.60 7.06 -6.33
N ILE A 49 -7.21 6.00 -5.62
CA ILE A 49 -5.80 5.69 -5.36
C ILE A 49 -5.34 4.52 -6.20
N GLU A 50 -4.05 4.51 -6.48
CA GLU A 50 -3.44 3.51 -7.34
C GLU A 50 -2.07 3.08 -6.82
N PRO A 51 -1.68 1.81 -7.04
CA PRO A 51 -0.40 1.30 -6.57
C PRO A 51 0.71 1.87 -7.45
N LEU A 52 1.68 2.55 -6.82
CA LEU A 52 2.78 3.19 -7.55
C LEU A 52 4.13 2.53 -7.31
N TYR A 53 4.40 2.09 -6.07
CA TYR A 53 5.65 1.37 -5.76
C TYR A 53 5.35 0.11 -4.97
N ARG A 54 6.19 -0.90 -5.19
CA ARG A 54 6.05 -2.18 -4.51
C ARG A 54 7.40 -2.76 -4.15
N TRP A 55 7.53 -3.18 -2.90
CA TRP A 55 8.55 -4.15 -2.48
C TRP A 55 7.98 -5.55 -2.57
N PHE A 56 8.67 -6.45 -3.27
CA PHE A 56 8.34 -7.86 -3.29
C PHE A 56 9.56 -8.70 -3.64
N SER A 57 9.74 -9.83 -2.93
CA SER A 57 10.82 -10.79 -3.20
C SER A 57 12.22 -10.16 -3.20
N GLY A 58 12.49 -9.26 -2.24
CA GLY A 58 13.82 -8.66 -2.05
C GLY A 58 14.12 -7.43 -2.92
N LYS A 59 13.14 -6.89 -3.64
CA LYS A 59 13.33 -5.71 -4.50
C LYS A 59 12.16 -4.74 -4.43
N ALA A 60 12.47 -3.45 -4.39
CA ALA A 60 11.53 -2.36 -4.63
C ALA A 60 11.52 -2.02 -6.11
N GLN A 61 10.33 -1.77 -6.66
CA GLN A 61 10.16 -1.31 -8.03
C GLN A 61 8.99 -0.33 -8.14
N LYS A 62 9.13 0.62 -9.06
CA LYS A 62 8.01 1.43 -9.55
C LYS A 62 7.15 0.57 -10.47
N LEU A 63 5.84 0.69 -10.35
CA LEU A 63 4.89 0.00 -11.22
C LEU A 63 4.68 0.87 -12.46
N SER A 64 4.94 0.30 -13.64
CA SER A 64 4.94 1.04 -14.92
C SER A 64 3.55 1.51 -15.34
N GLU A 65 2.49 0.80 -14.94
CA GLU A 65 1.10 1.24 -15.05
C GLU A 65 0.28 0.72 -13.86
N PRO A 66 -0.49 1.59 -13.19
CA PRO A 66 -1.43 1.16 -12.18
C PRO A 66 -2.62 0.47 -12.86
N ARG A 67 -2.56 -0.86 -12.96
CA ARG A 67 -3.67 -1.64 -13.53
C ARG A 67 -4.93 -1.54 -12.67
N ILE A 68 -4.79 -1.26 -11.38
CA ILE A 68 -5.87 -1.36 -10.38
C ILE A 68 -6.01 0.00 -9.71
N GLN A 69 -7.21 0.57 -9.80
CA GLN A 69 -7.61 1.80 -9.11
C GLN A 69 -8.60 1.44 -8.00
N PHE A 70 -8.49 2.12 -6.87
CA PHE A 70 -9.37 1.90 -5.73
C PHE A 70 -10.14 3.17 -5.40
N PRO A 71 -11.48 3.13 -5.41
CA PRO A 71 -12.29 4.28 -5.04
C PRO A 71 -12.20 4.58 -3.54
N PRO A 72 -12.73 5.73 -3.07
CA PRO A 72 -12.80 6.03 -1.65
C PRO A 72 -13.74 5.02 -0.97
N GLY A 73 -13.33 4.52 0.21
CA GLY A 73 -14.16 3.66 1.03
C GLY A 73 -14.26 2.20 0.57
N LYS A 74 -13.69 1.83 -0.59
CA LYS A 74 -13.66 0.43 -1.07
C LYS A 74 -12.46 0.17 -1.97
N PRO A 75 -11.85 -1.03 -1.91
CA PRO A 75 -11.89 -2.04 -0.85
C PRO A 75 -10.99 -1.55 0.31
N VAL A 76 -10.36 -2.43 1.09
CA VAL A 76 -9.61 -2.05 2.32
C VAL A 76 -8.58 -0.92 2.14
N ALA A 77 -7.94 -0.82 0.97
CA ALA A 77 -7.05 0.29 0.66
C ALA A 77 -7.80 1.64 0.53
N GLY A 78 -8.96 1.64 -0.12
CA GLY A 78 -9.84 2.81 -0.20
C GLY A 78 -10.46 3.21 1.14
N LEU A 79 -10.73 2.26 2.03
CA LEU A 79 -11.13 2.55 3.43
C LEU A 79 -9.99 3.23 4.20
N ALA A 80 -8.78 2.66 4.12
CA ALA A 80 -7.59 3.26 4.72
C ALA A 80 -7.31 4.66 4.17
N TRP A 81 -7.65 4.90 2.91
CA TRP A 81 -7.52 6.21 2.28
C TRP A 81 -8.47 7.26 2.89
N GLN A 82 -9.70 6.87 3.25
CA GLN A 82 -10.70 7.77 3.84
C GLN A 82 -10.56 7.95 5.35
N GLU A 83 -9.87 7.04 6.04
CA GLU A 83 -9.68 7.13 7.49
C GLU A 83 -8.19 7.10 7.88
N PRO A 84 -7.44 8.17 7.60
CA PRO A 84 -6.00 8.11 7.80
C PRO A 84 -5.63 8.19 9.28
N GLY A 85 -4.48 7.59 9.58
CA GLY A 85 -4.16 7.21 10.94
C GLY A 85 -5.00 6.03 11.43
N LYS A 86 -5.96 5.47 10.68
CA LYS A 86 -6.54 4.15 10.96
C LYS A 86 -5.77 3.02 10.25
N VAL A 87 -5.76 1.85 10.89
CA VAL A 87 -5.13 0.63 10.38
C VAL A 87 -6.25 -0.34 10.15
N PHE A 88 -6.35 -0.81 8.93
CA PHE A 88 -7.33 -1.78 8.52
C PHE A 88 -6.64 -3.09 8.25
N VAL A 89 -7.22 -4.17 8.75
CA VAL A 89 -6.67 -5.52 8.60
C VAL A 89 -7.76 -6.40 8.00
N LEU A 90 -7.47 -7.00 6.86
CA LEU A 90 -8.34 -7.93 6.18
C LEU A 90 -7.71 -9.32 6.16
N LYS A 91 -8.39 -10.30 6.76
CA LYS A 91 -8.08 -11.72 6.54
C LYS A 91 -8.68 -12.13 5.20
N LEU A 92 -7.83 -12.53 4.26
CA LEU A 92 -8.29 -13.11 3.00
C LEU A 92 -8.65 -14.58 3.23
N PRO A 93 -9.72 -15.08 2.59
CA PRO A 93 -10.01 -16.52 2.61
C PRO A 93 -8.92 -17.28 1.87
N GLU A 94 -8.93 -18.60 2.05
CA GLU A 94 -8.07 -19.46 1.26
C GLU A 94 -8.64 -19.60 -0.15
N PHE A 95 -7.88 -19.10 -1.12
CA PHE A 95 -8.18 -19.30 -2.52
C PHE A 95 -7.42 -20.53 -3.03
N LYS A 96 -8.05 -21.31 -3.90
CA LYS A 96 -7.47 -22.43 -4.64
C LYS A 96 -7.29 -22.08 -6.12
N THR A 97 -8.13 -21.19 -6.65
CA THR A 97 -8.08 -20.79 -8.05
C THR A 97 -8.19 -19.27 -8.22
N ASP A 98 -7.77 -18.77 -9.39
CA ASP A 98 -7.89 -17.35 -9.72
C ASP A 98 -9.36 -16.91 -9.86
N GLU A 99 -10.27 -17.80 -10.23
CA GLU A 99 -11.71 -17.55 -10.28
C GLU A 99 -12.31 -17.30 -8.89
N GLU A 100 -11.84 -18.04 -7.87
CA GLU A 100 -12.25 -17.81 -6.48
C GLU A 100 -11.79 -16.43 -5.99
N VAL A 101 -10.58 -16.01 -6.37
CA VAL A 101 -10.05 -14.67 -6.08
C VAL A 101 -10.97 -13.61 -6.70
N GLU A 102 -11.27 -13.72 -8.00
CA GLU A 102 -12.14 -12.76 -8.68
C GLU A 102 -13.53 -12.70 -8.03
N LYS A 103 -14.15 -13.85 -7.77
CA LYS A 103 -15.49 -13.92 -7.17
C LYS A 103 -15.54 -13.23 -5.81
N TYR A 104 -14.51 -13.41 -4.99
CA TYR A 104 -14.40 -12.75 -3.69
C TYR A 104 -14.31 -11.23 -3.83
N TYR A 105 -13.41 -10.72 -4.68
CA TYR A 105 -13.25 -9.27 -4.88
C TYR A 105 -14.46 -8.61 -5.54
N LYS A 106 -15.17 -9.30 -6.44
CA LYS A 106 -16.51 -8.86 -6.91
C LYS A 106 -17.49 -8.72 -5.75
N GLY A 107 -17.52 -9.69 -4.84
CA GLY A 107 -18.36 -9.66 -3.64
C GLY A 107 -18.05 -8.49 -2.68
N LEU A 108 -16.82 -7.95 -2.72
CA LEU A 108 -16.44 -6.72 -2.01
C LEU A 108 -16.87 -5.43 -2.73
N GLY A 109 -17.60 -5.54 -3.85
CA GLY A 109 -18.12 -4.42 -4.62
C GLY A 109 -17.13 -3.84 -5.63
N LEU A 110 -16.07 -4.57 -6.01
CA LEU A 110 -15.23 -4.18 -7.14
C LEU A 110 -15.90 -4.51 -8.47
N SER A 111 -15.68 -3.67 -9.49
CA SER A 111 -16.13 -3.96 -10.84
C SER A 111 -15.49 -5.25 -11.36
N GLU A 112 -16.17 -5.91 -12.31
CA GLU A 112 -15.65 -7.13 -12.92
C GLU A 112 -14.28 -6.94 -13.55
N GLU A 113 -14.08 -5.81 -14.24
CA GLU A 113 -12.80 -5.46 -14.85
C GLU A 113 -11.68 -5.39 -13.79
N ILE A 114 -11.94 -4.71 -12.66
CA ILE A 114 -10.97 -4.57 -11.58
C ILE A 114 -10.72 -5.92 -10.90
N ALA A 115 -11.76 -6.70 -10.62
CA ALA A 115 -11.64 -8.00 -9.97
C ALA A 115 -10.82 -8.99 -10.82
N ARG A 116 -11.00 -9.00 -12.15
CA ARG A 116 -10.19 -9.82 -13.07
C ARG A 116 -8.70 -9.51 -13.00
N LYS A 117 -8.31 -8.27 -12.69
CA LYS A 117 -6.90 -7.87 -12.56
C LYS A 117 -6.22 -8.45 -11.32
N PHE A 118 -6.98 -9.03 -10.39
CA PHE A 118 -6.45 -9.77 -9.24
C PHE A 118 -6.20 -11.26 -9.51
N ARG A 119 -6.61 -11.79 -10.68
CA ARG A 119 -6.28 -13.16 -11.12
C ARG A 119 -4.76 -13.29 -11.25
N CYS A 120 -4.13 -13.82 -10.23
CA CYS A 120 -2.70 -13.99 -10.18
C CYS A 120 -2.41 -15.02 -9.11
N GLY A 121 -1.74 -16.12 -9.49
CA GLY A 121 -1.32 -17.17 -8.55
C GLY A 121 -0.47 -16.68 -7.37
N HIS A 122 0.03 -15.44 -7.39
CA HIS A 122 0.62 -14.80 -6.22
C HIS A 122 -0.43 -14.37 -5.17
N MET A 123 -1.58 -13.83 -5.57
CA MET A 123 -2.67 -13.42 -4.67
C MET A 123 -3.25 -14.61 -3.90
N ILE A 124 -3.27 -15.80 -4.54
CA ILE A 124 -3.62 -17.07 -3.91
C ILE A 124 -2.76 -17.37 -2.67
N LYS A 125 -1.51 -16.89 -2.64
CA LYS A 125 -0.56 -17.12 -1.54
C LYS A 125 -0.66 -16.11 -0.40
N PHE A 126 -1.28 -14.94 -0.62
CA PHE A 126 -1.41 -13.91 0.41
C PHE A 126 -2.69 -14.11 1.22
N ARG A 127 -2.58 -14.00 2.54
CA ARG A 127 -3.62 -14.37 3.51
C ARG A 127 -4.07 -13.21 4.39
N SER A 128 -3.33 -12.11 4.41
CA SER A 128 -3.72 -10.92 5.17
C SER A 128 -3.25 -9.67 4.45
N VAL A 129 -4.10 -8.64 4.46
CA VAL A 129 -3.81 -7.30 3.95
C VAL A 129 -3.92 -6.33 5.11
N LEU A 130 -2.85 -5.61 5.39
CA LEU A 130 -2.86 -4.45 6.29
C LEU A 130 -2.82 -3.20 5.44
N CYS A 131 -3.71 -2.23 5.69
CA CYS A 131 -3.65 -0.91 5.07
C CYS A 131 -3.61 0.18 6.13
N LEU A 132 -2.70 1.13 5.97
CA LEU A 132 -2.55 2.31 6.80
C LEU A 132 -2.64 3.55 5.92
N GLY A 133 -3.65 4.39 6.16
CA GLY A 133 -3.70 5.73 5.59
C GLY A 133 -2.71 6.65 6.31
N LEU A 134 -1.92 7.39 5.56
CA LEU A 134 -0.92 8.31 6.05
C LEU A 134 -1.34 9.75 5.71
N HIS A 135 -1.94 10.45 6.68
CA HIS A 135 -2.03 11.92 6.71
C HIS A 135 -2.15 12.44 8.14
N GLU A 136 -1.85 13.73 8.34
CA GLU A 136 -2.02 14.43 9.62
C GLU A 136 -3.32 15.28 9.62
N ASN A 137 -3.75 15.81 8.46
CA ASN A 137 -4.94 16.65 8.29
C ASN A 137 -5.78 16.25 7.06
N LYS A 138 -7.07 16.62 7.06
CA LYS A 138 -8.06 16.31 6.01
C LYS A 138 -7.70 16.84 4.60
N ASP A 139 -6.82 17.83 4.53
CA ASP A 139 -6.44 18.51 3.28
C ASP A 139 -5.13 18.00 2.66
N ASP A 140 -4.48 17.00 3.30
CA ASP A 140 -3.22 16.43 2.81
C ASP A 140 -3.43 15.24 1.88
N LEU A 141 -2.54 15.09 0.89
CA LEU A 141 -2.55 13.95 -0.05
C LEU A 141 -2.57 12.64 0.75
N PRO A 142 -3.65 11.85 0.67
CA PRO A 142 -3.72 10.67 1.50
C PRO A 142 -3.00 9.53 0.75
N ILE A 143 -1.89 9.10 1.31
CA ILE A 143 -1.09 7.95 0.84
C ILE A 143 -1.55 6.73 1.61
N VAL A 144 -1.64 5.57 0.96
CA VAL A 144 -1.94 4.32 1.66
C VAL A 144 -0.74 3.38 1.57
N LEU A 145 -0.27 2.92 2.72
CA LEU A 145 0.69 1.83 2.82
C LEU A 145 -0.07 0.53 3.00
N SER A 146 0.05 -0.38 2.04
CA SER A 146 -0.47 -1.74 2.18
C SER A 146 0.65 -2.73 2.42
N VAL A 147 0.42 -3.70 3.29
CA VAL A 147 1.29 -4.85 3.49
C VAL A 147 0.48 -6.13 3.35
N ASP A 148 0.81 -6.93 2.35
CA ASP A 148 0.25 -8.26 2.17
C ASP A 148 1.21 -9.31 2.74
N SER A 149 0.68 -10.30 3.48
CA SER A 149 1.47 -11.38 4.09
C SER A 149 1.05 -12.75 3.57
N ARG A 150 2.02 -13.62 3.24
CA ARG A 150 1.79 -15.03 2.91
C ARG A 150 1.58 -15.92 4.13
N LEU A 151 2.09 -15.49 5.28
CA LEU A 151 1.91 -16.23 6.52
C LEU A 151 0.43 -16.12 6.90
N ALA A 152 -0.27 -17.25 6.82
CA ALA A 152 -1.55 -17.39 7.48
C ALA A 152 -1.34 -17.11 8.98
N GLN A 153 -2.12 -16.16 9.52
CA GLN A 153 -2.39 -15.93 10.94
C GLN A 153 -1.32 -15.27 11.85
N GLY A 154 -0.01 -15.40 11.64
CA GLY A 154 0.91 -15.18 12.77
C GLY A 154 1.17 -13.74 13.29
N PHE A 155 1.40 -12.74 12.42
CA PHE A 155 2.17 -11.56 12.89
C PHE A 155 1.36 -10.34 13.35
N VAL A 156 0.12 -10.15 12.85
CA VAL A 156 -0.67 -8.94 13.13
C VAL A 156 -2.08 -9.24 13.63
N MET A 157 -2.61 -10.44 13.39
CA MET A 157 -4.07 -10.66 13.42
C MET A 157 -4.64 -11.33 14.68
N GLU A 158 -3.85 -11.96 15.51
CA GLU A 158 -4.41 -12.67 16.69
C GLU A 158 -4.56 -11.76 17.93
N ASN A 159 -4.26 -10.46 17.83
CA ASN A 159 -4.35 -9.59 18.98
C ASN A 159 -4.64 -8.13 18.56
N PRO A 160 -5.72 -7.48 19.05
CA PRO A 160 -5.88 -6.03 18.96
C PRO A 160 -4.69 -5.26 19.55
N LYS A 161 -3.94 -5.87 20.49
CA LYS A 161 -2.65 -5.34 20.97
C LYS A 161 -1.56 -5.38 19.90
N SER A 162 -1.64 -6.24 18.89
CA SER A 162 -0.70 -6.31 17.75
C SER A 162 -0.90 -5.16 16.77
N GLU A 163 -2.13 -4.69 16.54
CA GLU A 163 -2.38 -3.45 15.78
C GLU A 163 -1.79 -2.24 16.51
N LYS A 164 -2.09 -2.11 17.81
CA LYS A 164 -1.51 -1.08 18.68
C LYS A 164 0.01 -1.22 18.75
N LYS A 165 0.57 -2.42 18.82
CA LYS A 165 2.02 -2.68 18.82
C LYS A 165 2.66 -2.37 17.47
N LEU A 166 2.01 -2.61 16.34
CA LEU A 166 2.56 -2.31 15.01
C LEU A 166 2.62 -0.79 14.79
N ARG A 167 1.53 -0.08 15.08
CA ARG A 167 1.50 1.40 15.09
C ARG A 167 2.53 1.99 16.04
N ASN A 168 2.70 1.37 17.20
CA ASN A 168 3.67 1.77 18.20
C ASN A 168 5.03 1.07 18.04
N ALA A 169 5.25 0.34 16.95
CA ALA A 169 6.56 -0.28 16.73
C ALA A 169 7.53 0.86 16.46
N ALA A 170 8.55 1.00 17.29
CA ALA A 170 9.57 2.03 17.11
C ALA A 170 10.12 2.05 15.67
N PRO A 171 10.39 0.89 15.02
CA PRO A 171 10.83 0.88 13.62
C PRO A 171 9.83 1.49 12.64
N LEU A 172 8.53 1.20 12.79
CA LEU A 172 7.51 1.78 11.91
C LEU A 172 7.39 3.29 12.15
N ARG A 173 7.32 3.73 13.41
CA ARG A 173 7.23 5.15 13.77
C ARG A 173 8.42 5.96 13.25
N ASP A 174 9.63 5.43 13.36
CA ASP A 174 10.84 6.10 12.89
C ASP A 174 10.87 6.22 11.37
N VAL A 175 10.47 5.18 10.65
CA VAL A 175 10.38 5.22 9.18
C VAL A 175 9.30 6.23 8.76
N LEU A 176 8.11 6.18 9.35
CA LEU A 176 7.02 7.12 9.03
C LEU A 176 7.44 8.57 9.30
N ARG A 177 8.01 8.88 10.48
CA ARG A 177 8.48 10.23 10.83
C ARG A 177 9.51 10.78 9.85
N ARG A 178 10.42 9.94 9.35
CA ARG A 178 11.48 10.35 8.41
C ARG A 178 10.98 10.57 6.98
N PHE A 179 10.03 9.76 6.52
CA PHE A 179 9.65 9.71 5.11
C PHE A 179 8.35 10.43 4.78
N VAL A 180 7.34 10.39 5.66
CA VAL A 180 6.02 11.00 5.38
C VAL A 180 6.13 12.49 5.01
N PRO A 181 6.89 13.34 5.73
CA PRO A 181 7.03 14.76 5.35
C PRO A 181 7.69 14.95 3.98
N ARG A 182 8.62 14.07 3.61
CA ARG A 182 9.33 14.12 2.33
C ARG A 182 8.41 13.67 1.20
N LEU A 183 7.71 12.55 1.40
CA LEU A 183 6.72 12.04 0.45
C LEU A 183 5.65 13.08 0.16
N ARG A 184 5.13 13.76 1.20
CA ARG A 184 4.19 14.88 1.05
C ARG A 184 4.73 15.95 0.10
N LYS A 185 5.91 16.52 0.41
CA LYS A 185 6.54 17.57 -0.41
C LYS A 185 6.67 17.20 -1.89
N HIS A 186 6.83 15.92 -2.21
CA HIS A 186 7.05 15.48 -3.58
C HIS A 186 5.80 14.98 -4.30
N LEU A 187 4.77 14.57 -3.55
CA LEU A 187 3.52 14.07 -4.11
C LEU A 187 2.41 15.13 -4.15
N THR A 188 2.54 16.25 -3.41
CA THR A 188 1.58 17.39 -3.39
C THR A 188 1.97 18.59 -4.26
N ARG A 189 3.09 18.54 -4.97
CA ARG A 189 3.48 19.65 -5.86
C ARG A 189 2.68 19.59 -7.15
N GLU A 190 1.51 20.23 -7.13
CA GLU A 190 0.99 21.00 -8.27
C GLU A 190 1.85 22.24 -8.49
#